data_AF-A0A1I0TRK4-F1
#
_entry.id   AF-A0A1I0TRK4-F1
#
_cell.length_a   1.000
_cell.length_b   1.000
_cell.length_c   1.000
_cell.angle_alpha   90.00
_cell.angle_beta   90.00
_cell.angle_gamma   90.00
#
_symmetry.space_group_name_H-M   'P 1'
#
loop_
_entity.id
_entity.type
_entity.pdbx_description
1 polymer ?
#
loop_
_entity_poly.entity_id
_entity_poly.type
_entity_poly.pdbx_seq_one_letter_code
_entity_poly.pdbx_strand_id
1 'polypeptide(L)' 'MIYIWLIALFFIYSILPTLIVRIFSLRVQKKVKNGGALTFDDGPDPVYTPQLLDLLKKHNVKATFFVVGWKAKKYPYLII' A
#
# COMPACT_ATOMS: atom_id res chain seq x y z
N MET A 1 -15.94 -2.56 35.75
CA MET A 1 -15.35 -1.21 35.67
C MET A 1 -13.99 -1.21 34.96
N ILE A 2 -13.01 -2.04 35.36
CA ILE A 2 -11.68 -2.10 34.71
C ILE A 2 -11.72 -2.45 33.21
N TYR A 3 -12.55 -3.42 32.80
CA TYR A 3 -12.66 -3.83 31.40
C TYR A 3 -13.16 -2.72 30.47
N ILE A 4 -14.01 -1.82 30.95
CA ILE A 4 -14.49 -0.66 30.17
C ILE A 4 -13.32 0.26 29.85
N TRP A 5 -12.45 0.52 30.82
CA TRP A 5 -11.26 1.34 30.63
C TRP A 5 -10.22 0.67 29.72
N LEU A 6 -10.05 -0.65 29.80
CA LEU A 6 -9.17 -1.39 28.90
C LEU A 6 -9.67 -1.36 27.45
N ILE A 7 -10.98 -1.53 27.25
CA ILE A 7 -11.60 -1.42 25.92
C ILE A 7 -11.45 0.01 25.39
N ALA A 8 -11.76 1.02 26.22
CA ALA A 8 -11.58 2.43 25.84
C ALA A 8 -10.12 2.73 25.47
N LEU A 9 -9.15 2.25 26.26
CA LEU A 9 -7.73 2.41 25.99
C LEU A 9 -7.31 1.73 24.68
N PHE A 10 -7.81 0.52 24.40
CA PHE A 10 -7.55 -0.18 23.14
C PHE A 10 -8.06 0.61 21.93
N PHE A 11 -9.29 1.13 22.00
CA PHE A 11 -9.86 1.93 20.91
C PHE A 11 -9.15 3.28 20.75
N ILE A 12 -8.81 3.95 21.86
CA ILE A 12 -8.01 5.17 21.82
C ILE A 12 -6.65 4.87 21.20
N TYR A 13 -5.99 3.78 21.58
CA TYR A 13 -4.66 3.42 21.06
C TYR A 13 -4.68 2.97 19.58
N SER A 14 -5.75 2.32 19.11
CA SER A 14 -5.83 1.80 17.74
C SER A 14 -6.47 2.77 16.74
N ILE A 15 -7.59 3.39 17.11
CA ILE A 15 -8.38 4.23 16.21
C ILE A 15 -7.82 5.66 16.18
N LEU A 16 -7.56 6.27 17.34
CA LEU A 16 -7.23 7.70 17.39
C LEU A 16 -5.93 8.01 16.61
N PRO A 17 -4.81 7.28 16.75
CA PRO A 17 -3.62 7.51 15.93
C PRO A 17 -3.87 7.30 14.43
N THR A 18 -4.65 6.27 14.07
CA THR A 18 -4.99 5.99 12.67
C THR A 18 -5.77 7.14 12.04
N LEU A 19 -6.78 7.66 12.76
CA LEU A 19 -7.57 8.81 12.31
C LEU A 19 -6.70 10.07 12.21
N ILE A 20 -5.86 10.34 13.21
CA ILE A 20 -4.96 11.50 13.21
C ILE A 20 -4.01 11.46 12.00
N VAL A 21 -3.32 10.34 11.76
CA VAL A 21 -2.37 10.23 10.64
C VAL A 21 -3.10 10.35 9.30
N ARG A 22 -4.28 9.75 9.14
CA ARG A 22 -5.06 9.84 7.88
C ARG A 22 -5.58 11.25 7.61
N ILE A 23 -6.17 11.91 8.61
CA ILE A 23 -6.78 13.24 8.46
C ILE A 23 -5.69 14.29 8.25
N PHE A 24 -4.67 14.31 9.11
CA PHE A 24 -3.64 15.33 9.08
C PHE A 24 -2.47 14.98 8.16
N SER A 25 -2.46 13.79 7.55
CA SER A 25 -1.39 13.33 6.65
C SER A 25 0.00 13.48 7.29
N LEU A 26 0.10 13.27 8.60
CA LEU A 26 1.35 13.49 9.34
C LEU A 26 2.44 12.61 8.73
N ARG A 27 3.56 13.22 8.37
CA ARG A 27 4.73 12.57 7.73
C ARG A 27 4.54 12.11 6.28
N VAL A 28 3.41 12.44 5.63
CA VAL A 28 3.21 12.14 4.20
C VAL A 28 3.70 13.30 3.35
N GLN A 29 4.73 13.05 2.53
CA GLN A 29 5.17 14.00 1.51
C GLN A 29 4.29 13.86 0.27
N LYS A 30 3.41 14.84 0.02
CA LYS A 30 2.48 14.83 -1.12
C LYS A 30 3.12 15.27 -2.45
N LYS A 31 4.29 15.92 -2.40
CA LYS A 31 5.02 16.39 -3.57
C LYS A 31 6.47 15.94 -3.47
N VAL A 32 6.94 15.29 -4.52
CA VAL A 32 8.36 14.98 -4.72
C VAL A 32 8.92 16.03 -5.67
N LYS A 33 10.01 16.70 -5.26
CA LYS A 33 10.56 17.83 -6.00
C LYS A 33 11.25 17.40 -7.29
N ASN A 34 11.92 16.23 -7.29
CA ASN A 34 12.48 15.51 -8.44
C ASN A 34 12.83 14.07 -8.02
N GLY A 35 12.68 13.09 -8.92
CA GLY A 35 13.22 11.72 -8.73
C GLY A 35 12.40 10.75 -7.88
N GLY A 36 11.06 10.80 -7.94
CA GLY A 36 10.21 9.81 -7.27
C GLY A 36 10.16 8.47 -8.01
N ALA A 37 10.09 7.37 -7.27
CA ALA A 37 9.82 6.03 -7.81
C ALA A 37 8.45 5.55 -7.35
N LEU A 38 7.66 4.99 -8.26
CA LEU A 38 6.44 4.28 -7.90
C LEU A 38 6.80 2.87 -7.46
N THR A 39 6.28 2.46 -6.30
CA THR A 39 6.44 1.10 -5.79
C THR A 39 5.08 0.50 -5.46
N PHE A 40 4.91 -0.79 -5.76
CA PHE A 40 3.68 -1.52 -5.50
C PHE A 40 4.00 -2.81 -4.75
N ASP A 41 3.35 -3.02 -3.61
CA ASP A 41 3.56 -4.17 -2.74
C ASP A 41 2.43 -5.20 -2.93
N ASP A 42 2.58 -6.37 -2.31
CA ASP A 42 1.53 -7.40 -2.17
C ASP A 42 1.06 -8.10 -3.47
N GLY A 43 1.63 -7.79 -4.63
CA GLY A 43 1.37 -8.47 -5.91
C GLY A 43 2.10 -9.82 -6.08
N PRO A 44 2.04 -10.47 -7.25
CA PRO A 44 1.17 -10.14 -8.38
C PRO A 44 -0.27 -10.62 -8.13
N ASP A 45 -1.24 -9.84 -8.59
CA ASP A 45 -2.66 -10.19 -8.63
C ASP A 45 -3.07 -10.44 -10.09
N PRO A 46 -3.73 -11.57 -10.41
CA PRO A 46 -4.01 -11.95 -11.79
C PRO A 46 -5.05 -11.06 -12.48
N VAL A 47 -5.83 -10.29 -11.73
CA VAL A 47 -6.85 -9.38 -12.28
C VAL A 47 -6.30 -7.97 -12.36
N TYR A 48 -5.68 -7.48 -11.28
CA TYR A 48 -5.31 -6.07 -11.17
C TYR A 48 -3.89 -5.74 -11.65
N THR A 49 -2.92 -6.66 -11.52
CA THR A 49 -1.55 -6.40 -11.97
C THR A 49 -1.49 -6.11 -13.49
N PRO A 50 -2.18 -6.86 -14.37
CA PRO A 50 -2.21 -6.53 -15.80
C PRO A 50 -2.78 -5.13 -16.09
N GLN A 51 -3.89 -4.76 -15.43
CA GLN A 51 -4.51 -3.44 -15.60
C GLN A 51 -3.57 -2.30 -15.17
N LEU A 52 -2.85 -2.50 -14.06
CA LEU A 52 -1.86 -1.54 -13.59
C LEU A 52 -0.67 -1.43 -14.55
N LEU A 53 -0.18 -2.55 -15.09
CA LEU A 53 0.89 -2.56 -16.09
C LEU A 53 0.48 -1.83 -17.37
N ASP A 54 -0.75 -2.03 -17.84
CA ASP A 54 -1.29 -1.31 -19.00
C ASP A 54 -1.37 0.20 -18.75
N LEU A 55 -1.79 0.61 -17.55
CA LEU A 55 -1.84 2.03 -17.17
C LEU A 55 -0.43 2.64 -17.11
N LEU A 56 0.52 1.97 -16.46
CA LEU A 56 1.92 2.41 -16.38
C LEU A 56 2.52 2.54 -17.79
N LYS A 57 2.27 1.55 -18.66
CA LYS A 57 2.71 1.57 -20.07
C LYS A 57 2.09 2.73 -20.84
N LYS A 58 0.78 2.96 -20.69
CA LYS A 58 0.06 4.08 -21.33
C LYS A 58 0.66 5.44 -20.97
N HIS A 59 1.10 5.60 -19.72
CA HIS A 59 1.73 6.84 -19.25
C HIS A 59 3.25 6.86 -19.41
N ASN A 60 3.86 5.81 -19.99
CA ASN A 60 5.30 5.63 -20.11
C ASN A 60 6.05 5.79 -18.77
N VAL A 61 5.46 5.28 -17.69
CA VAL A 61 6.01 5.34 -16.33
C VAL A 61 6.61 3.99 -15.95
N LYS A 62 7.77 4.02 -15.29
CA LYS A 62 8.39 2.83 -14.67
C LYS A 62 8.04 2.76 -13.19
N ALA A 63 7.89 1.54 -12.69
CA ALA A 63 7.61 1.25 -11.30
C ALA A 63 8.34 -0.02 -10.84
N THR A 64 8.53 -0.15 -9.53
CA THR A 64 9.09 -1.34 -8.88
C THR A 64 7.98 -2.12 -8.20
N PHE A 65 7.99 -3.44 -8.32
CA PHE A 65 7.00 -4.32 -7.70
C PHE A 65 7.67 -5.19 -6.63
N PHE A 66 7.22 -5.08 -5.39
CA PHE A 66 7.62 -5.95 -4.28
C PHE A 66 6.61 -7.08 -4.16
N VAL A 67 6.90 -8.18 -4.85
CA VAL A 67 5.98 -9.30 -5.00
C VAL A 67 6.06 -10.29 -3.85
N VAL A 68 4.92 -10.88 -3.52
CA VAL A 68 4.80 -11.94 -2.52
C VAL A 68 5.16 -13.27 -3.16
N GLY A 69 6.14 -13.97 -2.59
CA GLY A 69 6.71 -15.18 -3.18
C GLY A 69 5.70 -16.28 -3.54
N TRP A 70 4.69 -16.52 -2.70
CA TRP A 70 3.68 -17.54 -3.01
C TRP A 70 2.75 -17.12 -4.16
N LYS A 71 2.45 -15.82 -4.32
CA LYS A 71 1.67 -15.31 -5.45
C LYS A 71 2.47 -15.38 -6.74
N ALA A 72 3.76 -15.03 -6.69
CA ALA A 72 4.67 -15.18 -7.82
C ALA A 72 4.77 -16.64 -8.29
N LYS A 73 4.85 -17.61 -7.36
CA LYS A 73 4.81 -19.05 -7.69
C LYS A 73 3.48 -19.48 -8.30
N LYS A 74 2.36 -18.90 -7.83
CA LYS A 74 1.02 -19.23 -8.33
C LYS A 74 0.73 -18.63 -9.71
N TYR A 75 1.27 -17.44 -10.00
CA TYR A 75 1.06 -16.71 -11.24
C TYR A 75 2.39 -16.31 -11.89
N PRO A 76 3.20 -17.30 -12.33
CA PRO A 76 4.54 -17.03 -12.85
C PRO A 76 4.52 -16.19 -14.14
N TYR A 77 3.46 -16.30 -14.95
CA TYR A 77 3.28 -15.53 -16.19
C TYR A 77 3.16 -14.01 -16.00
N LEU A 78 3.05 -13.52 -14.76
CA LEU A 78 3.03 -12.08 -14.43
C LEU A 78 4.40 -11.54 -13.99
N ILE A 79 5.39 -12.41 -13.83
CA ILE A 79 6.73 -12.08 -13.33
C ILE A 79 7.80 -12.20 -14.42
N ILE A 80 7.51 -12.95 -15.49
CA ILE A 80 8.40 -13.23 -16.62
C ILE A 80 8.19 -12.16 -17.70
#